data_AF-X1SKZ1-F1
#
_entry.id   AF-X1SKZ1-F1
#
_cell.length_a   1.000
_cell.length_b   1.000
_cell.length_c   1.000
_cell.angle_alpha   90.00
_cell.angle_beta   90.00
_cell.angle_gamma   90.00
#
_symmetry.space_group_name_H-M   'P 1'
#
loop_
_entity.id
_entity.type
_entity.pdbx_description
1 polymer ?
#
loop_
_entity_poly.entity_id
_entity_poly.type
_entity_poly.pdbx_seq_one_letter_code
_entity_poly.pdbx_strand_id
1 'polypeptide(L)'
;MSDLMKLVIVGGVAAGPKVASKIIRLMPNTEVTIVEKGELLSYAGCGLPYYVSGVVKEQAELMSTPVGVVRDPVFFQKVKNVHVLNRKEAVEIDRAGKRVRIKNVSDGNESWLDYDKLVLATGASPVVPPIGGADLGNIFTLHGVHDAEGIKSVLAEGKAHDVVIVGGGLIGVEITEVLVEKGCRVTIVEMLLQILRMLDWEMARLLTFVL
;
A
#
# COMPACT_ATOMS: atom_id res chain seq x y z
N MET A 1 -16.83 29.84 21.48
CA MET A 1 -16.97 28.59 20.71
C MET A 1 -15.64 28.38 20.01
N SER A 2 -14.87 27.35 20.35
CA SER A 2 -13.61 27.08 19.65
C SER A 2 -13.95 26.64 18.23
N ASP A 3 -13.42 27.33 17.22
CA ASP A 3 -13.57 26.89 15.83
C ASP A 3 -13.11 25.44 15.69
N LEU A 4 -13.94 24.66 15.03
CA LEU A 4 -13.77 23.23 14.86
C LEU A 4 -12.72 23.00 13.76
N MET A 5 -11.51 22.57 14.14
CA MET A 5 -10.40 22.41 13.19
C MET A 5 -10.73 21.35 12.13
N LYS A 6 -10.54 21.70 10.84
CA LYS A 6 -10.64 20.77 9.71
C LYS A 6 -9.27 20.21 9.33
N LEU A 7 -9.11 18.89 9.46
CA LEU A 7 -7.91 18.16 9.08
C LEU A 7 -8.20 17.28 7.86
N VAL A 8 -7.50 17.55 6.76
CA VAL A 8 -7.50 16.67 5.59
C VAL A 8 -6.21 15.87 5.54
N ILE A 9 -6.32 14.57 5.30
CA ILE A 9 -5.21 13.63 5.20
C ILE A 9 -5.26 12.97 3.83
N VAL A 10 -4.20 13.10 3.04
CA VAL A 10 -4.08 12.44 1.73
C VAL A 10 -3.30 11.14 1.90
N GLY A 11 -3.96 10.00 1.74
CA GLY A 11 -3.43 8.65 1.93
C GLY A 11 -4.06 7.93 3.14
N GLY A 12 -4.63 6.75 2.90
CA GLY A 12 -5.48 5.99 3.81
C GLY A 12 -4.92 4.64 4.26
N VAL A 13 -3.62 4.37 4.06
CA VAL A 13 -3.00 3.06 4.38
C VAL A 13 -2.22 3.08 5.70
N ALA A 14 -0.92 3.39 5.64
CA ALA A 14 -0.04 3.36 6.80
C ALA A 14 -0.23 4.64 7.62
N ALA A 15 0.49 5.73 7.29
CA ALA A 15 0.55 6.91 8.14
C ALA A 15 -0.82 7.59 8.39
N GLY A 16 -1.66 7.74 7.36
CA GLY A 16 -2.89 8.53 7.44
C GLY A 16 -3.87 8.08 8.55
N PRO A 17 -4.31 6.82 8.58
CA PRO A 17 -5.16 6.31 9.65
C PRO A 17 -4.58 6.45 11.07
N LYS A 18 -3.24 6.42 11.21
CA LYS A 18 -2.58 6.58 12.52
C LYS A 18 -2.59 8.04 12.95
N VAL A 19 -2.36 8.97 12.02
CA VAL A 19 -2.54 10.41 12.26
C VAL A 19 -3.99 10.69 12.66
N ALA A 20 -4.96 10.23 11.87
CA ALA A 20 -6.38 10.43 12.14
C ALA A 20 -6.77 9.90 13.54
N SER A 21 -6.37 8.66 13.84
CA SER A 21 -6.66 8.03 15.13
C SER A 21 -5.99 8.75 16.31
N LYS A 22 -4.77 9.28 16.13
CA LYS A 22 -4.07 10.01 17.18
C LYS A 22 -4.69 11.39 17.41
N ILE A 23 -5.06 12.09 16.34
CA ILE A 23 -5.68 13.42 16.41
C ILE A 23 -7.03 13.34 17.11
N ILE A 24 -7.90 12.40 16.76
CA ILE A 24 -9.20 12.25 17.44
C ILE A 24 -9.03 11.98 18.95
N ARG A 25 -7.98 11.26 19.37
CA ARG A 25 -7.71 11.03 20.80
C ARG A 25 -7.23 12.28 21.54
N LEU A 26 -6.52 13.17 20.86
CA LEU A 26 -5.96 14.40 21.44
C LEU A 26 -6.94 15.59 21.35
N MET A 27 -7.70 15.65 20.26
CA MET A 27 -8.60 16.74 19.89
C MET A 27 -9.90 16.13 19.32
N PRO A 28 -10.79 15.59 20.18
CA PRO A 28 -11.97 14.83 19.75
C PRO A 28 -12.96 15.59 18.87
N ASN A 29 -12.96 16.92 18.97
CA ASN A 29 -13.82 17.78 18.18
C ASN A 29 -13.25 18.06 16.78
N THR A 30 -12.08 17.54 16.39
CA THR A 30 -11.53 17.79 15.05
C THR A 30 -12.38 17.11 13.97
N GLU A 31 -12.71 17.82 12.91
CA GLU A 31 -13.28 17.24 11.69
C GLU A 31 -12.15 16.63 10.86
N VAL A 32 -12.05 15.31 10.81
CA VAL A 32 -10.98 14.60 10.10
C VAL A 32 -11.53 13.91 8.85
N THR A 33 -10.96 14.25 7.70
CA THR A 33 -11.24 13.58 6.42
C THR A 33 -9.98 12.93 5.87
N ILE A 34 -10.05 11.63 5.57
CA ILE A 34 -9.01 10.90 4.82
C ILE A 34 -9.46 10.82 3.35
N VAL A 35 -8.59 11.21 2.43
CA VAL A 35 -8.74 11.03 0.98
C VAL A 35 -7.82 9.89 0.55
N GLU A 36 -8.38 8.84 -0.03
CA GLU A 36 -7.65 7.66 -0.51
C GLU A 36 -8.02 7.35 -1.96
N LYS A 37 -7.00 7.21 -2.82
CA LYS A 37 -7.19 6.90 -4.25
C LYS A 37 -7.71 5.48 -4.44
N GLY A 38 -7.18 4.53 -3.69
CA GLY A 38 -7.62 3.14 -3.71
C GLY A 38 -8.99 2.95 -3.06
N GLU A 39 -9.53 1.74 -3.23
CA GLU A 39 -10.73 1.31 -2.52
C GLU A 39 -10.42 0.86 -1.08
N LEU A 40 -9.29 0.17 -0.93
CA LEU A 40 -8.91 -0.51 0.31
C LEU A 40 -8.15 0.43 1.25
N LEU A 41 -8.49 0.34 2.53
CA LEU A 41 -7.98 1.21 3.58
C LEU A 41 -7.22 0.42 4.63
N SER A 42 -6.23 1.07 5.24
CA SER A 42 -5.54 0.58 6.43
C SER A 42 -5.06 -0.89 6.36
N TYR A 43 -4.79 -1.41 5.16
CA TYR A 43 -4.31 -2.79 5.00
C TYR A 43 -2.85 -2.91 5.44
N ALA A 44 -2.47 -4.13 5.82
CA ALA A 44 -1.10 -4.48 6.17
C ALA A 44 -0.28 -4.76 4.89
N GLY A 45 0.43 -3.74 4.38
CA GLY A 45 1.30 -3.87 3.21
C GLY A 45 2.41 -4.93 3.38
N CYS A 46 2.98 -5.05 4.60
CA CYS A 46 3.94 -6.13 4.91
C CYS A 46 3.30 -7.53 4.89
N GLY A 47 1.97 -7.62 4.90
CA GLY A 47 1.23 -8.88 4.81
C GLY A 47 1.04 -9.38 3.38
N LEU A 48 1.40 -8.58 2.35
CA LEU A 48 1.16 -8.94 0.96
C LEU A 48 1.88 -10.23 0.51
N PRO A 49 3.16 -10.48 0.86
CA PRO A 49 3.80 -11.76 0.54
C PRO A 49 3.06 -12.97 1.15
N TYR A 50 2.59 -12.85 2.40
CA TYR A 50 1.81 -13.91 3.06
C TYR A 50 0.39 -14.09 2.47
N TYR A 51 -0.15 -13.04 1.86
CA TYR A 51 -1.39 -13.16 1.08
C TYR A 51 -1.17 -13.93 -0.22
N VAL A 52 -0.04 -13.66 -0.90
CA VAL A 52 0.38 -14.41 -2.10
C VAL A 52 0.66 -15.88 -1.76
N SER A 53 1.28 -16.16 -0.61
CA SER A 53 1.51 -17.55 -0.17
C SER A 53 0.23 -18.30 0.19
N GLY A 54 -0.86 -17.57 0.48
CA GLY A 54 -2.12 -18.14 0.94
C GLY A 54 -2.17 -18.41 2.45
N VAL A 55 -1.14 -18.01 3.21
CA VAL A 55 -1.20 -17.98 4.68
C VAL A 55 -2.29 -17.01 5.14
N VAL A 56 -2.33 -15.82 4.53
CA VAL A 56 -3.50 -14.92 4.61
C VAL A 56 -4.43 -15.29 3.46
N LYS A 57 -5.65 -15.73 3.77
CA LYS A 57 -6.54 -16.33 2.76
C LYS A 57 -7.31 -15.27 2.01
N GLU A 58 -7.92 -14.35 2.74
CA GLU A 58 -8.81 -13.31 2.23
C GLU A 58 -8.19 -11.91 2.32
N GLN A 59 -8.48 -11.05 1.33
CA GLN A 59 -7.99 -9.66 1.33
C GLN A 59 -8.46 -8.89 2.58
N ALA A 60 -9.66 -9.21 3.07
CA ALA A 60 -10.24 -8.60 4.26
C ALA A 60 -9.40 -8.83 5.52
N GLU A 61 -8.64 -9.92 5.60
CA GLU A 61 -7.78 -10.22 6.75
C GLU A 61 -6.63 -9.21 6.87
N LEU A 62 -6.09 -8.73 5.74
CA LEU A 62 -5.03 -7.69 5.72
C LEU A 62 -5.51 -6.37 6.33
N MET A 63 -6.81 -6.10 6.26
CA MET A 63 -7.45 -4.88 6.77
C MET A 63 -8.27 -5.11 8.03
N SER A 64 -8.23 -6.30 8.62
CA SER A 64 -8.97 -6.60 9.84
C SER A 64 -8.19 -6.24 11.09
N THR A 65 -8.91 -5.97 12.17
CA THR A 65 -8.36 -5.91 13.54
C THR A 65 -8.10 -7.33 14.08
N PRO A 66 -7.38 -7.50 15.20
CA PRO A 66 -7.16 -8.82 15.79
C PRO A 66 -8.44 -9.59 16.18
N VAL A 67 -9.58 -8.89 16.28
CA VAL A 67 -10.90 -9.47 16.58
C VAL A 67 -11.79 -9.62 15.32
N GLY A 68 -11.21 -9.49 14.12
CA GLY A 68 -11.89 -9.74 12.84
C GLY A 68 -12.74 -8.60 12.29
N VAL A 69 -12.68 -7.40 12.90
CA VAL A 69 -13.42 -6.22 12.38
C VAL A 69 -12.64 -5.57 11.25
N VAL A 70 -13.25 -5.47 10.07
CA VAL A 70 -12.67 -4.82 8.88
C VAL A 70 -12.57 -3.30 9.10
N ARG A 71 -11.43 -2.71 8.74
CA ARG A 71 -11.15 -1.26 8.85
C ARG A 71 -11.56 -0.52 7.58
N ASP A 72 -12.84 -0.58 7.24
CA ASP A 72 -13.46 0.08 6.10
C ASP A 72 -13.93 1.52 6.44
N PRO A 73 -14.54 2.29 5.49
CA PRO A 73 -15.06 3.62 5.80
C PRO A 73 -16.10 3.63 6.93
N VAL A 74 -16.91 2.56 7.05
CA VAL A 74 -17.94 2.44 8.10
C VAL A 74 -17.29 2.32 9.47
N PHE A 75 -16.25 1.52 9.60
CA PHE A 75 -15.44 1.40 10.82
C PHE A 75 -14.82 2.76 11.19
N PHE A 76 -14.18 3.45 10.24
CA PHE A 76 -13.57 4.75 10.52
C PHE A 76 -14.61 5.79 10.96
N GLN A 77 -15.77 5.83 10.32
CA GLN A 77 -16.84 6.74 10.72
C GLN A 77 -17.39 6.40 12.10
N LYS A 78 -17.84 5.15 12.32
CA LYS A 78 -18.56 4.76 13.55
C LYS A 78 -17.65 4.59 14.76
N VAL A 79 -16.42 4.12 14.57
CA VAL A 79 -15.50 3.77 15.66
C VAL A 79 -14.47 4.88 15.90
N LYS A 80 -14.09 5.63 14.85
CA LYS A 80 -13.03 6.64 14.95
C LYS A 80 -13.52 8.07 14.78
N ASN A 81 -14.78 8.32 14.42
CA ASN A 81 -15.27 9.64 14.05
C ASN A 81 -14.39 10.29 12.95
N VAL A 82 -13.99 9.48 11.97
CA VAL A 82 -13.17 9.91 10.83
C VAL A 82 -13.95 9.67 9.55
N HIS A 83 -14.11 10.71 8.75
CA HIS A 83 -14.68 10.60 7.42
C HIS A 83 -13.63 10.06 6.45
N VAL A 84 -14.01 9.11 5.59
CA VAL A 84 -13.11 8.55 4.59
C VAL A 84 -13.74 8.63 3.22
N LEU A 85 -13.02 9.26 2.31
CA LEU A 85 -13.31 9.39 0.89
C LEU A 85 -12.36 8.46 0.12
N ASN A 86 -12.72 7.18 0.03
CA ASN A 86 -11.99 6.23 -0.81
C ASN A 86 -12.42 6.35 -2.29
N ARG A 87 -11.61 5.79 -3.21
CA ARG A 87 -11.75 6.01 -4.66
C ARG A 87 -11.73 7.50 -5.05
N LYS A 88 -11.04 8.33 -4.27
CA LYS A 88 -10.82 9.77 -4.53
C LYS A 88 -9.34 10.08 -4.55
N GLU A 89 -8.84 10.63 -5.65
CA GLU A 89 -7.44 11.04 -5.80
C GLU A 89 -7.31 12.54 -5.51
N ALA A 90 -6.40 12.93 -4.62
CA ALA A 90 -6.02 14.34 -4.48
C ALA A 90 -5.10 14.73 -5.64
N VAL A 91 -5.54 15.67 -6.49
CA VAL A 91 -4.84 16.04 -7.73
C VAL A 91 -4.18 17.41 -7.70
N GLU A 92 -4.59 18.29 -6.77
CA GLU A 92 -4.02 19.63 -6.63
C GLU A 92 -4.17 20.16 -5.20
N ILE A 93 -3.18 20.94 -4.74
CA ILE A 93 -3.22 21.66 -3.46
C ILE A 93 -3.16 23.16 -3.73
N ASP A 94 -4.25 23.87 -3.43
CA ASP A 94 -4.27 25.33 -3.38
C ASP A 94 -3.94 25.79 -1.96
N ARG A 95 -2.67 26.15 -1.75
CA ARG A 95 -2.16 26.56 -0.43
C ARG A 95 -2.68 27.92 0.00
N ALA A 96 -2.96 28.83 -0.94
CA ALA A 96 -3.44 30.17 -0.63
C ALA A 96 -4.92 30.13 -0.23
N GLY A 97 -5.73 29.35 -0.98
CA GLY A 97 -7.14 29.08 -0.67
C GLY A 97 -7.36 28.01 0.41
N LYS A 98 -6.29 27.33 0.88
CA LYS A 98 -6.32 26.23 1.86
C LYS A 98 -7.31 25.11 1.51
N ARG A 99 -7.18 24.58 0.31
CA ARG A 99 -8.07 23.53 -0.20
C ARG A 99 -7.33 22.53 -1.08
N VAL A 100 -7.83 21.30 -1.12
CA VAL A 100 -7.32 20.23 -1.98
C VAL A 100 -8.38 19.85 -3.00
N ARG A 101 -7.99 19.75 -4.27
CA ARG A 101 -8.87 19.26 -5.35
C ARG A 101 -8.83 17.75 -5.31
N ILE A 102 -10.00 17.13 -5.13
CA ILE A 102 -10.16 15.69 -5.17
C ILE A 102 -10.89 15.30 -6.45
N LYS A 103 -10.46 14.22 -7.07
CA LYS A 103 -11.02 13.65 -8.29
C LYS A 103 -11.57 12.27 -7.97
N ASN A 104 -12.81 12.01 -8.36
CA ASN A 104 -13.38 10.68 -8.29
C ASN A 104 -12.74 9.76 -9.34
N VAL A 105 -12.22 8.62 -8.89
CA VAL A 105 -11.57 7.65 -9.79
C VAL A 105 -12.59 6.99 -10.73
N SER A 106 -13.87 6.86 -10.35
CA SER A 106 -14.87 6.16 -11.16
C SER A 106 -15.46 6.98 -12.30
N ASP A 107 -15.73 8.27 -12.07
CA ASP A 107 -16.44 9.14 -13.03
C ASP A 107 -15.64 10.39 -13.42
N GLY A 108 -14.48 10.63 -12.82
CA GLY A 108 -13.64 11.78 -13.09
C GLY A 108 -14.14 13.11 -12.50
N ASN A 109 -15.27 13.13 -11.79
CA ASN A 109 -15.81 14.35 -11.19
C ASN A 109 -14.86 14.90 -10.13
N GLU A 110 -14.69 16.23 -10.14
CA GLU A 110 -13.78 16.93 -9.25
C GLU A 110 -14.52 17.86 -8.30
N SER A 111 -14.00 17.99 -7.09
CA SER A 111 -14.49 18.95 -6.10
C SER A 111 -13.33 19.47 -5.24
N TRP A 112 -13.54 20.61 -4.61
CA TRP A 112 -12.61 21.17 -3.64
C TRP A 112 -13.00 20.78 -2.22
N LEU A 113 -12.01 20.44 -1.41
CA LEU A 113 -12.15 20.17 0.02
C LEU A 113 -11.27 21.15 0.80
N ASP A 114 -11.91 22.00 1.61
CA ASP A 114 -11.22 22.98 2.45
C ASP A 114 -10.56 22.32 3.66
N TYR A 115 -9.45 22.89 4.13
CA TYR A 115 -8.74 22.41 5.31
C TYR A 115 -8.12 23.55 6.13
N ASP A 116 -7.99 23.34 7.45
CA ASP A 116 -7.12 24.16 8.28
C ASP A 116 -5.70 23.58 8.33
N LYS A 117 -5.62 22.25 8.32
CA LYS A 117 -4.38 21.47 8.29
C LYS A 117 -4.47 20.38 7.23
N LEU A 118 -3.38 20.19 6.51
CA LEU A 118 -3.22 19.15 5.50
C LEU A 118 -2.06 18.24 5.88
N VAL A 119 -2.27 16.92 5.80
CA VAL A 119 -1.24 15.90 6.00
C VAL A 119 -1.09 15.11 4.71
N LEU A 120 0.15 15.02 4.22
CA LEU A 120 0.49 14.20 3.07
C LEU A 120 1.09 12.88 3.54
N ALA A 121 0.36 11.79 3.29
CA ALA A 121 0.69 10.41 3.63
C ALA A 121 0.59 9.51 2.39
N THR A 122 1.01 10.04 1.24
CA THR A 122 0.84 9.44 -0.10
C THR A 122 1.68 8.17 -0.34
N GLY A 123 2.63 7.88 0.55
CA GLY A 123 3.52 6.72 0.41
C GLY A 123 4.54 6.90 -0.73
N ALA A 124 4.89 5.80 -1.36
CA ALA A 124 5.81 5.73 -2.49
C ALA A 124 5.15 4.98 -3.66
N SER A 125 5.88 4.84 -4.77
CA SER A 125 5.47 3.99 -5.88
C SER A 125 6.65 3.14 -6.32
N PRO A 126 6.41 1.91 -6.80
CA PRO A 126 7.47 1.07 -7.35
C PRO A 126 8.23 1.78 -8.48
N VAL A 127 9.54 1.62 -8.49
CA VAL A 127 10.36 2.05 -9.62
C VAL A 127 10.26 0.99 -10.70
N VAL A 128 9.65 1.34 -11.84
CA VAL A 128 9.63 0.50 -13.04
C VAL A 128 10.74 0.98 -13.96
N PRO A 129 11.78 0.16 -14.24
CA PRO A 129 12.88 0.56 -15.12
C PRO A 129 12.37 0.90 -16.54
N PRO A 130 12.97 1.89 -17.22
CA PRO A 130 12.57 2.28 -18.57
C PRO A 130 13.12 1.30 -19.62
N ILE A 131 12.68 0.05 -19.56
CA ILE A 131 13.08 -1.03 -20.47
C ILE A 131 11.90 -1.46 -21.34
N GLY A 132 12.19 -1.87 -22.58
CA GLY A 132 11.16 -2.37 -23.49
C GLY A 132 10.45 -3.60 -22.91
N GLY A 133 9.12 -3.61 -22.97
CA GLY A 133 8.30 -4.71 -22.48
C GLY A 133 8.00 -4.68 -20.99
N ALA A 134 8.33 -3.61 -20.25
CA ALA A 134 7.97 -3.46 -18.83
C ALA A 134 6.45 -3.42 -18.56
N ASP A 135 5.64 -3.29 -19.61
CA ASP A 135 4.18 -3.25 -19.63
C ASP A 135 3.53 -4.58 -20.07
N LEU A 136 4.33 -5.63 -20.30
CA LEU A 136 3.79 -6.95 -20.63
C LEU A 136 2.91 -7.50 -19.49
N GLY A 137 1.83 -8.20 -19.84
CA GLY A 137 0.81 -8.65 -18.89
C GLY A 137 1.27 -9.70 -17.86
N ASN A 138 2.50 -10.20 -17.98
CA ASN A 138 3.13 -11.11 -17.02
C ASN A 138 4.16 -10.40 -16.11
N ILE A 139 4.21 -9.07 -16.12
CA ILE A 139 5.07 -8.28 -15.24
C ILE A 139 4.23 -7.68 -14.11
N PHE A 140 4.70 -7.89 -12.88
CA PHE A 140 4.01 -7.46 -11.68
C PHE A 140 4.94 -6.63 -10.81
N THR A 141 4.40 -5.58 -10.20
CA THR A 141 4.98 -4.99 -8.98
C THR A 141 4.36 -5.65 -7.75
N LEU A 142 4.83 -5.32 -6.55
CA LEU A 142 4.17 -5.72 -5.30
C LEU A 142 4.16 -4.53 -4.32
N HIS A 143 3.13 -3.71 -4.40
CA HIS A 143 2.98 -2.51 -3.56
C HIS A 143 1.60 -2.42 -2.91
N GLY A 144 0.55 -2.77 -3.65
CA GLY A 144 -0.83 -2.79 -3.17
C GLY A 144 -1.44 -4.19 -3.17
N VAL A 145 -2.63 -4.31 -2.58
CA VAL A 145 -3.40 -5.55 -2.55
C VAL A 145 -3.77 -6.05 -3.95
N HIS A 146 -4.08 -5.14 -4.88
CA HIS A 146 -4.38 -5.52 -6.27
C HIS A 146 -3.17 -6.17 -6.98
N ASP A 147 -1.96 -5.71 -6.68
CA ASP A 147 -0.75 -6.31 -7.22
C ASP A 147 -0.57 -7.73 -6.71
N ALA A 148 -0.76 -7.93 -5.40
CA ALA A 148 -0.69 -9.24 -4.76
C ALA A 148 -1.77 -10.19 -5.30
N GLU A 149 -2.97 -9.69 -5.58
CA GLU A 149 -4.04 -10.46 -6.22
C GLU A 149 -3.63 -10.96 -7.62
N GLY A 150 -3.02 -10.08 -8.41
CA GLY A 150 -2.51 -10.43 -9.74
C GLY A 150 -1.49 -11.57 -9.69
N ILE A 151 -0.50 -11.45 -8.79
CA ILE A 151 0.53 -12.51 -8.60
C ILE A 151 -0.12 -13.81 -8.12
N LYS A 152 -0.99 -13.75 -7.11
CA LYS A 152 -1.69 -14.91 -6.56
C LYS A 152 -2.54 -15.62 -7.62
N SER A 153 -3.21 -14.87 -8.49
CA SER A 153 -4.02 -15.41 -9.59
C SER A 153 -3.16 -16.17 -10.60
N VAL A 154 -2.03 -15.61 -11.04
CA VAL A 154 -1.12 -16.29 -11.97
C VAL A 154 -0.53 -17.57 -11.38
N LEU A 155 -0.20 -17.56 -10.07
CA LEU A 155 0.25 -18.76 -9.37
C LEU A 155 -0.85 -19.83 -9.30
N ALA A 156 -2.09 -19.44 -9.01
CA ALA A 156 -3.22 -20.36 -8.93
C ALA A 156 -3.56 -20.99 -10.30
N GLU A 157 -3.34 -20.27 -11.39
CA GLU A 157 -3.51 -20.76 -12.76
C GLU A 157 -2.38 -21.71 -13.21
N GLY A 158 -1.32 -21.88 -12.40
CA GLY A 158 -0.17 -22.73 -12.74
C GLY A 158 0.68 -22.18 -13.90
N LYS A 159 0.57 -20.88 -14.21
CA LYS A 159 1.29 -20.25 -15.33
C LYS A 159 2.70 -19.80 -14.98
N ALA A 160 3.04 -19.76 -13.70
CA ALA A 160 4.33 -19.29 -13.19
C ALA A 160 5.23 -20.47 -12.76
N HIS A 161 5.90 -21.10 -13.72
CA HIS A 161 6.93 -22.11 -13.43
C HIS A 161 8.32 -21.49 -13.25
N ASP A 162 8.66 -20.53 -14.09
CA ASP A 162 9.91 -19.79 -14.07
C ASP A 162 9.63 -18.32 -13.77
N VAL A 163 10.17 -17.82 -12.67
CA VAL A 163 9.91 -16.47 -12.20
C VAL A 163 11.22 -15.71 -12.06
N VAL A 164 11.28 -14.52 -12.65
CA VAL A 164 12.40 -13.61 -12.50
C VAL A 164 11.99 -12.48 -11.55
N ILE A 165 12.76 -12.30 -10.48
CA ILE A 165 12.65 -11.16 -9.57
C ILE A 165 13.71 -10.15 -9.97
N VAL A 166 13.28 -8.94 -10.33
CA VAL A 166 14.19 -7.83 -10.63
C VAL A 166 14.36 -6.98 -9.37
N GLY A 167 15.53 -7.09 -8.74
CA GLY A 167 15.90 -6.42 -7.49
C GLY A 167 15.97 -7.38 -6.29
N GLY A 168 17.14 -7.48 -5.68
CA GLY A 168 17.44 -8.27 -4.48
C GLY A 168 17.25 -7.49 -3.18
N GLY A 169 16.33 -6.53 -3.15
CA GLY A 169 15.93 -5.83 -1.93
C GLY A 169 15.06 -6.69 -1.02
N LEU A 170 14.68 -6.15 0.15
CA LEU A 170 13.87 -6.87 1.15
C LEU A 170 12.62 -7.51 0.55
N ILE A 171 11.80 -6.74 -0.18
CA ILE A 171 10.56 -7.23 -0.79
C ILE A 171 10.84 -8.34 -1.83
N GLY A 172 11.90 -8.20 -2.63
CA GLY A 172 12.29 -9.19 -3.63
C GLY A 172 12.72 -10.51 -3.01
N VAL A 173 13.43 -10.44 -1.88
CA VAL A 173 13.82 -11.64 -1.11
C VAL A 173 12.61 -12.25 -0.39
N GLU A 174 11.75 -11.46 0.26
CA GLU A 174 10.54 -11.95 0.94
C GLU A 174 9.61 -12.70 -0.02
N ILE A 175 9.39 -12.17 -1.23
CA ILE A 175 8.51 -12.85 -2.20
C ILE A 175 9.19 -14.09 -2.83
N THR A 176 10.53 -14.14 -2.85
CA THR A 176 11.27 -15.31 -3.36
C THR A 176 10.96 -16.55 -2.54
N GLU A 177 10.96 -16.45 -1.20
CA GLU A 177 10.59 -17.56 -0.31
C GLU A 177 9.21 -18.11 -0.67
N VAL A 178 8.23 -17.21 -0.79
CA VAL A 178 6.84 -17.57 -1.14
C VAL A 178 6.75 -18.28 -2.50
N LEU A 179 7.45 -17.79 -3.51
CA LEU A 179 7.42 -18.37 -4.86
C LEU A 179 8.09 -19.75 -4.90
N VAL A 180 9.21 -19.92 -4.20
CA VAL A 180 9.90 -21.22 -4.08
C VAL A 180 9.01 -22.23 -3.36
N GLU A 181 8.34 -21.85 -2.26
CA GLU A 181 7.37 -22.70 -1.56
C GLU A 181 6.19 -23.13 -2.46
N LYS A 182 5.83 -22.29 -3.44
CA LYS A 182 4.81 -22.62 -4.46
C LYS A 182 5.33 -23.47 -5.62
N GLY A 183 6.60 -23.87 -5.59
CA GLY A 183 7.22 -24.73 -6.60
C GLY A 183 7.72 -23.98 -7.83
N CYS A 184 7.82 -22.65 -7.78
CA CYS A 184 8.42 -21.87 -8.85
C CYS A 184 9.95 -22.03 -8.83
N ARG A 185 10.57 -22.07 -10.01
CA ARG A 185 12.02 -21.83 -10.16
C ARG A 185 12.23 -20.32 -10.21
N VAL A 186 12.89 -19.77 -9.20
CA VAL A 186 13.08 -18.32 -9.06
C VAL A 186 14.50 -17.94 -9.43
N THR A 187 14.66 -16.85 -10.18
CA THR A 187 15.95 -16.20 -10.44
C THR A 187 15.88 -14.75 -9.97
N ILE A 188 16.75 -14.35 -9.06
CA ILE A 188 16.89 -12.95 -8.64
C ILE A 188 17.95 -12.29 -9.52
N VAL A 189 17.60 -11.18 -10.17
CA VAL A 189 18.52 -10.32 -10.91
C VAL A 189 18.69 -9.03 -10.12
N GLU A 190 19.88 -8.84 -9.56
CA GLU A 190 20.26 -7.63 -8.83
C GLU A 190 21.35 -6.88 -9.61
N MET A 191 21.21 -5.56 -9.73
CA MET A 191 22.17 -4.70 -10.42
C MET A 191 23.45 -4.52 -9.59
N LEU A 192 23.29 -4.53 -8.27
CA LEU A 192 24.38 -4.35 -7.32
C LEU A 192 25.13 -5.66 -7.07
N LEU A 193 26.28 -5.55 -6.42
CA LEU A 193 27.11 -6.70 -6.10
C LEU A 193 26.48 -7.64 -5.06
N GLN A 194 25.50 -7.18 -4.28
CA GLN A 194 24.83 -7.95 -3.23
C GLN A 194 23.33 -7.70 -3.16
N ILE A 195 22.62 -8.70 -2.65
CA ILE A 195 21.24 -8.56 -2.15
C ILE A 195 21.23 -7.88 -0.77
N LEU A 196 20.05 -7.44 -0.33
CA LEU A 196 19.77 -6.89 1.01
C LEU A 196 20.82 -5.88 1.46
N ARG A 197 20.90 -4.74 0.76
CA ARG A 197 21.86 -3.64 1.06
C ARG A 197 21.86 -3.12 2.50
N MET A 198 20.84 -3.44 3.30
CA MET A 198 20.79 -3.13 4.73
C MET A 198 21.74 -3.98 5.57
N LEU A 199 22.31 -5.05 4.99
CA LEU A 199 23.30 -5.93 5.59
C LEU A 199 24.69 -5.62 5.02
N ASP A 200 25.71 -5.76 5.84
CA ASP A 200 27.10 -5.77 5.39
C ASP A 200 27.38 -6.96 4.47
N TRP A 201 28.42 -6.84 3.65
CA TRP A 201 28.74 -7.76 2.56
C TRP A 201 28.85 -9.22 3.03
N GLU A 202 29.56 -9.46 4.12
CA GLU A 202 29.79 -10.80 4.67
C GLU A 202 28.49 -11.47 5.12
N MET A 203 27.52 -10.70 5.61
CA MET A 203 26.22 -11.19 6.04
C MET A 203 25.32 -11.49 4.84
N ALA A 204 25.25 -10.58 3.87
CA ALA A 204 24.49 -10.77 2.64
C ALA A 204 24.99 -11.99 1.83
N ARG A 205 26.31 -12.21 1.82
CA ARG A 205 26.92 -13.35 1.13
C ARG A 205 26.46 -14.70 1.68
N LEU A 206 26.22 -14.82 2.99
CA LEU A 206 25.70 -16.06 3.58
C LEU A 206 24.32 -16.43 3.00
N LEU A 207 23.49 -15.43 2.73
CA LEU A 207 22.14 -15.63 2.19
C LEU A 207 22.15 -16.05 0.72
N THR A 208 23.18 -15.66 -0.04
CA THR A 208 23.33 -16.07 -1.45
C THR A 208 23.59 -17.57 -1.62
N PHE A 209 23.99 -18.27 -0.57
CA PHE A 209 24.16 -19.74 -0.62
C PHE A 209 22.88 -20.51 -0.26
N VAL A 210 21.84 -19.82 0.20
CA VAL A 210 20.58 -20.42 0.68
C VAL A 210 19.39 -20.07 -0.22
N LEU A 211 19.48 -18.95 -0.95
CA LEU A 211 18.57 -18.52 -2.01
C LEU A 211 19.04 -19.03 -3.38
#